data_AF-A0A355TZ27-F1
#
_entry.id   AF-A0A355TZ27-F1
#
_cell.length_a   1.000
_cell.length_b   1.000
_cell.length_c   1.000
_cell.angle_alpha   90.00
_cell.angle_beta   90.00
_cell.angle_gamma   90.00
#
_symmetry.space_group_name_H-M   'P 1'
#
loop_
_entity.id
_entity.type
_entity.pdbx_description
1 polymer ?
#
loop_
_entity_poly.entity_id
_entity_poly.type
_entity_poly.pdbx_seq_one_letter_code
_entity_poly.pdbx_strand_id
1 'polypeptide(L)'
;MNKIATYFEESELFRDEGSIEHILPESEGGNNNNIGNLILLEQTLNEEADCLSYSDKINVYNRSSYRWVQDFISENSQWDNTMILPRAKKLAIFYYKNILNKLISSDDM
;
A
#
# COMPACT_ATOMS: atom_id res chain seq x y z
N MET A 1 -8.08 1.45 -2.27
CA MET A 1 -6.71 1.99 -2.42
C MET A 1 -6.73 3.42 -2.91
N ASN A 2 -7.35 3.74 -4.05
CA ASN A 2 -7.30 5.09 -4.65
C ASN A 2 -7.59 6.25 -3.68
N LYS A 3 -8.67 6.19 -2.88
CA LYS A 3 -8.96 7.24 -1.89
C LYS A 3 -7.85 7.45 -0.84
N ILE A 4 -7.16 6.37 -0.44
CA ILE A 4 -6.05 6.45 0.52
C ILE A 4 -4.85 7.10 -0.18
N ALA A 5 -4.46 6.61 -1.37
CA ALA A 5 -3.36 7.17 -2.12
C ALA A 5 -3.59 8.66 -2.41
N THR A 6 -4.75 9.02 -2.97
CA THR A 6 -5.15 10.40 -3.26
C THR A 6 -5.06 11.33 -2.04
N TYR A 7 -5.38 10.85 -0.83
CA TYR A 7 -5.18 11.62 0.41
C TYR A 7 -3.69 11.93 0.65
N PHE A 8 -2.81 10.95 0.54
CA PHE A 8 -1.37 11.15 0.75
C PHE A 8 -0.70 11.97 -0.37
N GLU A 9 -1.26 11.92 -1.57
CA GLU A 9 -0.83 12.74 -2.70
C GLU A 9 -1.35 14.19 -2.62
N GLU A 10 -2.16 14.53 -1.61
CA GLU A 10 -2.82 15.85 -1.50
C GLU A 10 -3.55 16.26 -2.79
N SER A 11 -4.09 15.26 -3.50
CA SER A 11 -4.79 15.41 -4.77
C SER A 11 -6.29 15.17 -4.56
N GLU A 12 -7.14 15.68 -5.46
CA GLU A 12 -8.55 15.28 -5.55
C GLU A 12 -8.81 14.32 -6.73
N LEU A 13 -7.82 14.14 -7.61
CA LEU A 13 -7.91 13.31 -8.80
C LEU A 13 -7.25 11.94 -8.56
N PHE A 14 -7.87 10.92 -9.15
CA PHE A 14 -7.22 9.63 -9.29
C PHE A 14 -6.15 9.72 -10.39
N ARG A 15 -5.04 9.02 -10.18
CA ARG A 15 -3.99 8.84 -11.19
C ARG A 15 -4.47 7.76 -12.15
N ASP A 16 -4.67 8.09 -13.43
CA ASP A 16 -5.20 7.15 -14.43
C ASP A 16 -4.21 6.00 -14.71
N GLU A 17 -2.91 6.24 -14.47
CA GLU A 17 -1.82 5.29 -14.59
C GLU A 17 -1.64 4.36 -13.36
N GLY A 18 -2.50 4.46 -12.35
CA GLY A 18 -2.43 3.65 -11.13
C GLY A 18 -2.99 2.24 -11.29
N SER A 19 -2.29 1.25 -10.73
CA SER A 19 -2.68 -0.15 -10.67
C SER A 19 -2.44 -0.72 -9.27
N ILE A 20 -3.14 -1.81 -8.91
CA ILE A 20 -2.96 -2.46 -7.61
C ILE A 20 -1.82 -3.46 -7.71
N GLU A 21 -0.81 -3.27 -6.87
CA GLU A 21 0.35 -4.14 -6.72
C GLU A 21 0.31 -4.87 -5.37
N HIS A 22 0.80 -6.11 -5.37
CA HIS A 22 1.03 -6.92 -4.18
C HIS A 22 2.44 -6.67 -3.62
N ILE A 23 2.54 -6.30 -2.34
CA ILE A 23 3.85 -6.04 -1.71
C ILE A 23 4.66 -7.33 -1.56
N LEU A 24 4.05 -8.39 -1.01
CA LEU A 24 4.55 -9.76 -1.16
C LEU A 24 3.91 -10.41 -2.39
N PRO A 25 4.71 -11.07 -3.26
CA PRO A 25 4.18 -11.69 -4.46
C PRO A 25 3.19 -12.81 -4.14
N GLU A 26 2.22 -13.02 -5.02
CA GLU A 26 1.14 -13.99 -4.79
C GLU A 26 1.65 -15.43 -4.56
N SER A 27 2.81 -15.76 -5.12
CA SER A 27 3.47 -17.05 -5.02
C SER A 27 3.94 -17.41 -3.60
N GLU A 28 4.09 -16.43 -2.69
CA GLU A 28 4.56 -16.68 -1.31
C GLU A 28 3.45 -17.16 -0.37
N GLY A 29 2.18 -17.11 -0.80
CA GLY A 29 1.04 -17.72 -0.12
C GLY A 29 0.57 -17.01 1.16
N GLY A 30 -0.76 -17.03 1.36
CA GLY A 30 -1.43 -16.52 2.57
C GLY A 30 -1.66 -15.00 2.54
N ASN A 31 -2.91 -14.56 2.75
CA ASN A 31 -3.29 -13.15 2.87
C ASN A 31 -2.97 -12.22 1.67
N ASN A 32 -2.73 -12.76 0.47
CA ASN A 32 -2.40 -12.00 -0.74
C ASN A 32 -3.37 -10.83 -0.99
N ASN A 33 -4.68 -11.08 -0.88
CA ASN A 33 -5.75 -10.10 -1.10
C ASN A 33 -6.04 -9.19 0.11
N ASN A 34 -5.27 -9.31 1.20
CA ASN A 34 -5.44 -8.44 2.35
C ASN A 34 -4.97 -7.03 1.97
N ILE A 35 -5.76 -6.00 2.26
CA ILE A 35 -5.42 -4.60 1.96
C ILE A 35 -4.06 -4.17 2.53
N GLY A 36 -3.63 -4.79 3.64
CA GLY A 36 -2.30 -4.61 4.22
C GLY A 36 -1.16 -5.07 3.32
N ASN A 37 -1.40 -5.96 2.36
CA ASN A 37 -0.44 -6.42 1.36
C ASN A 37 -0.57 -5.70 0.02
N LEU A 38 -1.45 -4.69 -0.10
CA LEU A 38 -1.71 -4.00 -1.36
C LEU A 38 -1.17 -2.57 -1.34
N ILE A 39 -0.68 -2.12 -2.49
CA ILE A 39 -0.26 -0.74 -2.74
C ILE A 39 -0.68 -0.34 -4.17
N LEU A 40 -1.14 0.89 -4.35
CA LEU A 40 -1.29 1.55 -5.66
C LEU A 40 0.09 1.94 -6.22
N LEU A 41 0.40 1.48 -7.41
CA LEU A 41 1.66 1.74 -8.09
C LEU A 41 1.39 2.06 -9.56
N GLU A 42 2.26 2.84 -10.20
CA GLU A 42 2.18 3.07 -11.64
C GLU A 42 2.22 1.74 -12.40
N GLN A 43 1.35 1.56 -13.39
CA GLN A 43 1.19 0.30 -14.12
C GLN A 43 2.51 -0.27 -14.65
N THR A 44 3.36 0.57 -15.25
CA THR A 44 4.65 0.13 -15.79
C THR A 44 5.61 -0.37 -14.71
N LEU A 45 5.54 0.20 -13.50
CA LEU A 45 6.35 -0.24 -12.37
C LEU A 45 5.76 -1.50 -11.73
N ASN A 46 4.44 -1.65 -11.72
CA ASN A 46 3.78 -2.86 -11.27
C ASN A 46 4.14 -4.07 -12.15
N GLU A 47 4.10 -3.91 -13.47
CA GLU A 47 4.53 -4.94 -14.43
C GLU A 47 6.02 -5.33 -14.26
N GLU A 48 6.87 -4.39 -13.82
CA GLU A 48 8.29 -4.66 -13.52
C GLU A 48 8.49 -5.34 -12.16
N ALA A 49 7.67 -5.00 -11.17
CA ALA A 49 7.73 -5.54 -9.82
C ALA A 49 7.16 -6.97 -9.72
N ASP A 50 6.00 -7.23 -10.31
CA ASP A 50 5.33 -8.54 -10.47
C ASP A 50 5.67 -9.58 -9.38
N CYS A 51 6.42 -10.62 -9.72
CA CYS A 51 6.75 -11.73 -8.84
C CYS A 51 8.09 -11.55 -8.09
N LEU A 52 8.68 -10.36 -8.08
CA LEU A 52 9.93 -10.09 -7.38
C LEU A 52 9.78 -10.25 -5.86
N SER A 53 10.89 -10.52 -5.19
CA SER A 53 10.96 -10.45 -3.72
C SER A 53 10.77 -9.00 -3.25
N TYR A 54 10.28 -8.78 -2.03
CA TYR A 54 10.15 -7.42 -1.52
C TYR A 54 11.47 -6.64 -1.54
N SER A 55 12.59 -7.30 -1.20
CA SER A 55 13.91 -6.69 -1.26
C SER A 55 14.28 -6.17 -2.65
N ASP A 56 13.84 -6.85 -3.70
CA ASP A 56 14.08 -6.42 -5.08
C ASP A 56 13.05 -5.37 -5.52
N LYS A 57 11.78 -5.50 -5.09
CA LYS A 57 10.71 -4.52 -5.37
C LYS A 57 11.04 -3.12 -4.87
N ILE A 58 11.80 -2.97 -3.78
CA ILE A 58 12.27 -1.66 -3.30
C ILE A 58 13.00 -0.88 -4.41
N ASN A 59 13.80 -1.53 -5.26
CA ASN A 59 14.50 -0.85 -6.34
C ASN A 59 13.53 -0.29 -7.40
N VAL A 60 12.43 -1.00 -7.65
CA VAL A 60 11.36 -0.57 -8.55
C VAL A 60 10.54 0.56 -7.90
N TYR A 61 10.16 0.39 -6.62
CA TYR A 61 9.37 1.36 -5.87
C TYR A 61 10.06 2.71 -5.70
N ASN A 62 11.41 2.74 -5.59
CA ASN A 62 12.18 3.98 -5.56
C ASN A 62 12.00 4.85 -6.82
N ARG A 63 11.52 4.30 -7.93
CA ARG A 63 11.23 5.05 -9.17
C ARG A 63 9.79 5.59 -9.22
N SER A 64 8.94 5.23 -8.26
CA SER A 64 7.56 5.70 -8.22
C SER A 64 7.50 7.21 -7.96
N SER A 65 6.65 7.89 -8.70
CA SER A 65 6.29 9.30 -8.50
C SER A 65 5.30 9.50 -7.36
N TYR A 66 4.72 8.42 -6.83
CA TYR A 66 3.74 8.48 -5.75
C TYR A 66 4.46 8.61 -4.40
N ARG A 67 4.21 9.72 -3.70
CA ARG A 67 4.80 10.03 -2.39
C ARG A 67 4.52 8.94 -1.37
N TRP A 68 3.29 8.42 -1.32
CA TRP A 68 2.93 7.39 -0.35
C TRP A 68 3.67 6.04 -0.59
N VAL A 69 4.18 5.79 -1.80
CA VAL A 69 5.08 4.64 -2.08
C VAL A 69 6.45 4.91 -1.48
N GLN A 70 6.98 6.13 -1.65
CA GLN A 70 8.25 6.56 -1.05
C GLN A 70 8.19 6.51 0.48
N ASP A 71 7.11 7.03 1.06
CA ASP A 71 6.88 6.96 2.51
C ASP A 71 6.83 5.49 2.98
N PHE A 72 6.11 4.63 2.25
CA PHE A 72 6.01 3.21 2.56
C PHE A 72 7.38 2.50 2.59
N ILE A 73 8.22 2.67 1.56
CA ILE A 73 9.54 2.00 1.53
C ILE A 73 10.53 2.60 2.54
N SER A 74 10.37 3.88 2.90
CA SER A 74 11.18 4.52 3.94
C SER A 74 10.88 3.96 5.34
N GLU A 75 9.61 3.64 5.62
CA GLU A 75 9.16 3.09 6.90
C GLU A 75 9.36 1.58 7.02
N ASN A 76 9.48 0.88 5.87
CA ASN A 76 9.49 -0.58 5.80
C ASN A 76 10.68 -1.06 4.96
N SER A 77 11.89 -1.02 5.52
CA SER A 77 13.09 -1.53 4.85
C SER A 77 13.08 -3.06 4.65
N GLN A 78 12.21 -3.75 5.38
CA GLN A 78 11.90 -5.18 5.26
C GLN A 78 10.38 -5.35 5.31
N TRP A 79 9.88 -6.41 4.69
CA TRP A 79 8.45 -6.72 4.69
C TRP A 79 8.25 -8.22 4.66
N ASP A 80 7.36 -8.70 5.53
CA ASP A 80 6.99 -10.11 5.62
C ASP A 80 5.50 -10.27 5.99
N ASN A 81 5.03 -11.52 5.96
CA ASN A 81 3.63 -11.88 6.21
C ASN A 81 3.09 -11.40 7.57
N THR A 82 3.95 -11.24 8.58
CA THR A 82 3.54 -10.80 9.92
C THR A 82 3.14 -9.31 9.96
N MET A 83 3.61 -8.53 8.99
CA MET A 83 3.38 -7.08 8.89
C MET A 83 2.07 -6.71 8.18
N ILE A 84 1.49 -7.65 7.43
CA ILE A 84 0.27 -7.44 6.64
C ILE A 84 -0.91 -7.04 7.53
N LEU A 85 -1.22 -7.84 8.57
CA LEU A 85 -2.40 -7.58 9.41
C LEU A 85 -2.28 -6.26 10.21
N PRO A 86 -1.14 -5.93 10.83
CA PRO A 86 -0.94 -4.62 11.44
C PRO A 86 -1.15 -3.45 10.47
N ARG A 87 -0.62 -3.54 9.23
CA ARG A 87 -0.85 -2.49 8.21
C ARG A 87 -2.30 -2.41 7.79
N ALA A 88 -2.99 -3.53 7.63
CA ALA A 88 -4.42 -3.56 7.32
C ALA A 88 -5.25 -2.80 8.36
N LYS A 89 -4.97 -3.02 9.66
CA LYS A 89 -5.61 -2.29 10.75
C LYS A 89 -5.30 -0.79 10.69
N LYS A 90 -4.05 -0.41 10.47
CA LYS A 90 -3.65 1.01 10.30
C LYS A 90 -4.41 1.67 9.14
N LEU A 91 -4.49 1.02 7.98
CA LEU A 91 -5.22 1.52 6.81
C LEU A 91 -6.72 1.63 7.06
N ALA A 92 -7.33 0.67 7.77
CA ALA A 92 -8.73 0.74 8.15
C ALA A 92 -8.99 1.94 9.07
N ILE A 93 -8.23 2.08 10.16
CA ILE A 93 -8.34 3.19 11.10
C ILE A 93 -8.20 4.53 10.36
N PHE A 94 -7.18 4.63 9.50
CA PHE A 94 -6.93 5.81 8.68
C PHE A 94 -8.12 6.14 7.77
N TYR A 95 -8.66 5.14 7.07
CA TYR A 95 -9.78 5.34 6.15
C TYR A 95 -11.03 5.83 6.88
N TYR A 96 -11.38 5.20 8.00
CA TYR A 96 -12.55 5.60 8.78
C TYR A 96 -12.39 7.00 9.38
N LYS A 97 -11.23 7.33 9.96
CA LYS A 97 -10.98 8.64 10.58
C LYS A 97 -10.81 9.77 9.57
N ASN A 98 -9.94 9.59 8.57
CA ASN A 98 -9.49 10.71 7.72
C ASN A 98 -10.26 10.82 6.41
N ILE A 99 -10.84 9.72 5.90
CA ILE A 99 -11.58 9.72 4.63
C ILE A 99 -13.09 9.77 4.87
N LEU A 100 -13.60 8.99 5.83
CA LEU A 100 -15.03 9.00 6.17
C LEU A 100 -15.40 9.97 7.30
N ASN A 101 -14.42 10.58 7.96
CA ASN A 101 -14.61 11.46 9.12
C ASN A 101 -15.47 10.83 10.23
N LYS A 102 -15.22 9.54 10.53
CA LYS A 102 -15.91 8.79 11.58
C LYS A 102 -15.04 8.69 12.83
N LEU A 103 -15.67 8.88 13.99
CA LEU A 103 -15.07 8.54 15.29
C LEU A 103 -15.00 7.01 15.40
N ILE A 104 -13.83 6.50 15.78
CA ILE A 104 -13.61 5.08 16.04
C ILE A 104 -13.54 4.91 17.55
N SER A 105 -14.27 3.94 18.11
CA SER A 105 -14.24 3.66 19.56
C SER A 105 -12.87 3.10 19.96
N SER A 106 -12.48 3.28 21.22
CA SER A 106 -11.27 2.64 21.77
C SER A 106 -11.32 1.12 21.70
N ASP A 107 -12.52 0.55 21.66
CA ASP A 107 -12.74 -0.90 21.63
C ASP A 107 -12.51 -1.51 20.23
N ASP A 108 -12.42 -0.68 19.19
CA ASP A 108 -12.18 -1.08 17.80
C ASP A 108 -10.68 -1.05 17.41
N MET A 109 -9.78 -0.65 18.33
CA MET A 109 -8.32 -0.57 18.12
C MET A 109 -7.59 -1.83 18.62
#